data_AF-A0A8H4TM67-F1
#
_entry.id   AF-A0A8H4TM67-F1
#
_cell.length_a   1.000
_cell.length_b   1.000
_cell.length_c   1.000
_cell.angle_alpha   90.00
_cell.angle_beta   90.00
_cell.angle_gamma   90.00
#
_symmetry.space_group_name_H-M   'P 1'
#
loop_
_entity.id
_entity.type
_entity.pdbx_description
1 polymer ?
#
loop_
_entity_poly.entity_id
_entity_poly.type
_entity_poly.pdbx_seq_one_letter_code
_entity_poly.pdbx_strand_id
1 'polypeptide(L)'
;MPEHAKIFEDQGTLSQVIEKVILPNIALRESDEELFEDEPIEFIRRDLEGSDSDTRRRAATDFVRQLATKFEDSVTRVVSQYTDHYLAEYAKDPASNWKSKDTATYLFSAIAAKGAATASHGITTVSKLVDIADFFQKHLAADLVSDGAVSPILKVDAIKYLYLFRSIITPQQWQEVFPLLVKHLGSDNYVVYTYAAIAVERVLAFHDSA
;
A
#
# COMPACT_ATOMS: atom_id res chain seq x y z
N MET A 1 -23.04 -12.15 17.98
CA MET A 1 -22.03 -11.51 17.10
C MET A 1 -22.33 -10.03 16.81
N PRO A 2 -23.55 -9.60 16.40
CA PRO A 2 -23.80 -8.18 16.09
C PRO A 2 -23.68 -7.22 17.28
N GLU A 3 -24.00 -7.68 18.50
CA GLU A 3 -24.03 -6.82 19.69
C GLU A 3 -22.64 -6.34 20.15
N HIS A 4 -21.59 -7.15 19.98
CA HIS A 4 -20.23 -6.75 20.35
C HIS A 4 -19.62 -5.76 19.35
N ALA A 5 -20.11 -5.73 18.10
CA ALA A 5 -19.61 -4.81 17.08
C ALA A 5 -19.93 -3.35 17.43
N LYS A 6 -21.03 -3.08 18.15
CA LYS A 6 -21.46 -1.73 18.54
C LYS A 6 -20.43 -0.98 19.40
N ILE A 7 -19.57 -1.70 20.13
CA ILE A 7 -18.50 -1.08 20.93
C ILE A 7 -17.50 -0.36 20.01
N PHE A 8 -17.35 -0.85 18.77
CA PHE A 8 -16.53 -0.23 17.73
C PHE A 8 -17.28 0.84 16.91
N GLU A 9 -18.53 1.19 17.24
CA GLU A 9 -19.15 2.42 16.71
C GLU A 9 -18.62 3.66 17.43
N ASP A 10 -18.19 3.50 18.69
CA ASP A 10 -17.59 4.57 19.47
C ASP A 10 -16.22 4.98 18.88
N GLN A 11 -16.09 6.27 18.57
CA GLN A 11 -14.89 6.81 17.95
C GLN A 11 -13.66 6.67 18.85
N GLY A 12 -13.82 6.77 20.18
CA GLY A 12 -12.73 6.61 21.13
C GLY A 12 -12.16 5.19 21.09
N THR A 13 -13.04 4.20 21.09
CA THR A 13 -12.67 2.78 20.98
C THR A 13 -11.96 2.49 19.65
N LEU A 14 -12.52 2.91 18.51
CA LEU A 14 -11.87 2.73 17.21
C LEU A 14 -10.49 3.37 17.16
N SER A 15 -10.36 4.57 17.72
CA SER A 15 -9.07 5.28 17.77
C SER A 15 -8.04 4.49 18.58
N GLN A 16 -8.43 3.95 19.74
CA GLN A 16 -7.54 3.10 20.54
C GLN A 16 -7.14 1.81 19.82
N VAL A 17 -8.07 1.16 19.13
CA VAL A 17 -7.79 -0.06 18.37
C VAL A 17 -6.81 0.24 17.22
N ILE A 18 -7.05 1.32 16.48
CA ILE A 18 -6.15 1.75 15.41
C ILE A 18 -4.77 2.06 15.99
N GLU A 19 -4.69 2.92 17.00
CA GLU A 19 -3.42 3.40 17.55
C GLU A 19 -2.62 2.31 18.25
N LYS A 20 -3.26 1.48 19.09
CA LYS A 20 -2.56 0.55 19.98
C LYS A 20 -2.40 -0.85 19.41
N VAL A 21 -3.22 -1.24 18.43
CA VAL A 21 -3.19 -2.59 17.85
C VAL A 21 -2.75 -2.55 16.39
N ILE A 22 -3.34 -1.70 15.56
CA ILE A 22 -3.09 -1.71 14.12
C ILE A 22 -1.75 -1.05 13.79
N LEU A 23 -1.51 0.19 14.23
CA LEU A 23 -0.31 0.95 13.85
C LEU A 23 1.01 0.22 14.19
N PRO A 24 1.19 -0.37 15.39
CA PRO A 24 2.43 -1.08 15.74
C PRO A 24 2.68 -2.36 14.94
N ASN A 25 1.66 -2.85 14.23
CA ASN A 25 1.74 -4.03 13.40
C ASN A 25 1.74 -3.72 11.90
N ILE A 26 1.42 -2.49 11.49
CA ILE A 26 1.54 -2.03 10.09
C ILE A 26 2.92 -1.43 9.79
N ALA A 27 3.57 -0.79 10.76
CA ALA A 27 4.88 -0.18 10.58
C ALA A 27 5.93 -1.24 10.19
N LEU A 28 6.76 -0.90 9.20
CA LEU A 28 7.88 -1.73 8.76
C LEU A 28 8.89 -1.95 9.90
N ARG A 29 9.35 -3.18 10.05
CA ARG A 29 10.32 -3.57 11.08
C ARG A 29 11.69 -3.79 10.49
N GLU A 30 12.69 -3.71 11.36
CA GLU A 30 14.09 -4.04 11.01
C GLU A 30 14.20 -5.44 10.38
N SER A 31 13.50 -6.44 10.91
CA SER A 31 13.47 -7.78 10.32
C SER A 31 12.87 -7.85 8.91
N ASP A 32 11.95 -6.93 8.56
CA ASP A 32 11.39 -6.85 7.21
C ASP A 32 12.39 -6.21 6.24
N GLU A 33 13.22 -5.28 6.74
CA GLU A 33 14.34 -4.67 5.99
C GLU A 33 15.47 -5.67 5.77
N GLU A 34 15.87 -6.40 6.82
CA GLU A 34 16.85 -7.50 6.70
C GLU A 34 16.39 -8.53 5.67
N LEU A 35 15.10 -8.93 5.71
CA LEU A 35 14.55 -9.84 4.70
C LEU A 35 14.59 -9.25 3.28
N PHE A 36 14.33 -7.95 3.14
CA PHE A 36 14.40 -7.24 1.86
C PHE A 36 15.83 -7.24 1.29
N GLU A 37 16.85 -7.07 2.15
CA GLU A 37 18.25 -6.97 1.75
C GLU A 37 18.91 -8.35 1.55
N ASP A 38 18.69 -9.28 2.48
CA ASP A 38 19.39 -10.57 2.54
C ASP A 38 18.68 -11.69 1.76
N GLU A 39 17.33 -11.70 1.75
CA GLU A 39 16.51 -12.73 1.09
C GLU A 39 15.43 -12.12 0.18
N PRO A 40 15.81 -11.32 -0.84
CA PRO A 40 14.88 -10.52 -1.63
C PRO A 40 13.78 -11.33 -2.33
N ILE A 41 14.06 -12.58 -2.72
CA ILE A 41 13.06 -13.47 -3.33
C ILE A 41 11.99 -13.91 -2.32
N GLU A 42 12.37 -14.19 -1.08
CA GLU A 42 11.43 -14.58 -0.04
C GLU A 42 10.60 -13.38 0.42
N PHE A 43 11.19 -12.18 0.47
CA PHE A 43 10.43 -10.93 0.64
C PHE A 43 9.30 -10.81 -0.39
N ILE A 44 9.61 -10.98 -1.68
CA ILE A 44 8.63 -10.87 -2.77
C ILE A 44 7.52 -11.93 -2.65
N ARG A 45 7.89 -13.19 -2.39
CA ARG A 45 6.93 -14.30 -2.26
C ARG A 45 5.99 -14.13 -1.08
N ARG A 46 6.49 -13.66 0.06
CA ARG A 46 5.67 -13.38 1.24
C ARG A 46 4.66 -12.27 0.97
N ASP A 47 5.08 -11.24 0.26
CA ASP A 47 4.25 -10.06 0.04
C ASP A 47 3.21 -10.24 -1.09
N LEU A 48 3.62 -10.76 -2.25
CA LEU A 48 2.74 -10.85 -3.43
C LEU A 48 2.04 -12.21 -3.59
N GLU A 49 2.73 -13.31 -3.30
CA GLU A 49 2.19 -14.67 -3.54
C GLU A 49 1.41 -15.20 -2.34
N GLY A 50 1.58 -14.58 -1.16
CA GLY A 50 0.89 -14.98 0.06
C GLY A 50 1.32 -16.36 0.58
N SER A 51 2.54 -16.79 0.20
CA SER A 51 3.14 -18.08 0.62
C SER A 51 3.32 -18.21 2.14
N ASP A 52 3.22 -17.08 2.87
CA ASP A 52 3.28 -16.98 4.32
C ASP A 52 2.13 -16.04 4.77
N SER A 53 0.90 -16.57 4.80
CA SER A 53 -0.34 -15.79 4.96
C SER A 53 -0.50 -15.03 6.29
N ASP A 54 0.45 -15.16 7.21
CA ASP A 54 0.32 -14.75 8.62
C ASP A 54 1.34 -13.68 9.06
N THR A 55 1.77 -12.78 8.17
CA THR A 55 2.57 -11.62 8.61
C THR A 55 1.73 -10.67 9.45
N ARG A 56 2.32 -10.07 10.50
CA ARG A 56 1.61 -9.09 11.34
C ARG A 56 1.10 -7.90 10.53
N ARG A 57 1.87 -7.49 9.52
CA ARG A 57 1.52 -6.40 8.58
C ARG A 57 0.26 -6.73 7.78
N ARG A 58 0.18 -7.95 7.22
CA ARG A 58 -1.01 -8.42 6.51
C ARG A 58 -2.21 -8.55 7.45
N ALA A 59 -2.04 -9.20 8.60
CA ALA A 59 -3.12 -9.38 9.58
C ALA A 59 -3.70 -8.04 10.08
N ALA A 60 -2.85 -7.06 10.37
CA ALA A 60 -3.30 -5.72 10.77
C ALA A 60 -4.01 -4.98 9.63
N THR A 61 -3.52 -5.12 8.40
CA THR A 61 -4.16 -4.55 7.20
C THR A 61 -5.55 -5.14 6.96
N ASP A 62 -5.67 -6.46 7.04
CA ASP A 62 -6.96 -7.15 6.86
C ASP A 62 -7.93 -6.82 8.00
N PHE A 63 -7.42 -6.61 9.22
CA PHE A 63 -8.24 -6.14 10.33
C PHE A 63 -8.80 -4.73 10.09
N VAL A 64 -7.98 -3.78 9.62
CA VAL A 64 -8.45 -2.43 9.21
C VAL A 64 -9.53 -2.53 8.14
N ARG A 65 -9.29 -3.32 7.10
CA ARG A 65 -10.25 -3.53 6.00
C ARG A 65 -11.57 -4.07 6.53
N GLN A 66 -11.51 -5.07 7.41
CA GLN A 66 -12.69 -5.68 7.99
C GLN A 66 -13.48 -4.67 8.85
N LEU A 67 -12.80 -3.84 9.64
CA LEU A 67 -13.45 -2.74 10.38
C LEU A 67 -14.09 -1.73 9.42
N ALA A 68 -13.40 -1.35 8.34
CA ALA A 68 -13.90 -0.43 7.34
C ALA A 68 -15.14 -0.96 6.59
N THR A 69 -15.34 -2.28 6.49
CA THR A 69 -16.59 -2.84 5.93
C THR A 69 -17.84 -2.55 6.77
N LYS A 70 -17.67 -2.26 8.07
CA LYS A 70 -18.78 -2.00 9.02
C LYS A 70 -18.87 -0.53 9.40
N PHE A 71 -17.73 0.13 9.56
CA PHE A 71 -17.63 1.49 10.11
C PHE A 71 -16.81 2.40 9.19
N GLU A 72 -17.13 2.37 7.89
CA GLU A 72 -16.32 2.99 6.82
C GLU A 72 -15.94 4.43 7.12
N ASP A 73 -16.91 5.31 7.42
CA ASP A 73 -16.65 6.73 7.67
C ASP A 73 -15.72 6.97 8.87
N SER A 74 -15.97 6.27 9.99
CA SER A 74 -15.19 6.43 11.22
C SER A 74 -13.78 5.89 11.07
N VAL A 75 -13.63 4.69 10.50
CA VAL A 75 -12.32 4.05 10.27
C VAL A 75 -11.50 4.88 9.27
N THR A 76 -12.10 5.26 8.14
CA THR A 76 -11.43 6.07 7.12
C THR A 76 -10.96 7.39 7.70
N ARG A 77 -11.79 8.07 8.49
CA ARG A 77 -11.42 9.34 9.14
C ARG A 77 -10.22 9.19 10.07
N VAL A 78 -10.24 8.20 10.97
CA VAL A 78 -9.15 8.00 11.94
C VAL A 78 -7.87 7.58 11.22
N VAL A 79 -7.96 6.63 10.28
CA VAL A 79 -6.78 6.18 9.52
C VAL A 79 -6.21 7.32 8.67
N SER A 80 -7.04 8.14 8.04
CA SER A 80 -6.58 9.30 7.26
C SER A 80 -5.81 10.30 8.11
N GLN A 81 -6.23 10.56 9.35
CA GLN A 81 -5.48 11.42 10.29
C GLN A 81 -4.08 10.87 10.56
N TYR A 82 -3.93 9.55 10.70
CA TYR A 82 -2.62 8.93 10.88
C TYR A 82 -1.81 8.90 9.58
N THR A 83 -2.43 8.68 8.43
CA THR A 83 -1.78 8.81 7.12
C THR A 83 -1.18 10.21 6.96
N ASP A 84 -1.96 11.26 7.22
CA ASP A 84 -1.50 12.66 7.15
C ASP A 84 -0.38 12.94 8.15
N HIS A 85 -0.50 12.43 9.37
CA HIS A 85 0.55 12.54 10.39
C HIS A 85 1.88 11.93 9.90
N TYR A 86 1.86 10.70 9.38
CA TYR A 86 3.07 10.03 8.91
C TYR A 86 3.66 10.68 7.65
N LEU A 87 2.82 11.21 6.74
CA LEU A 87 3.30 12.01 5.61
C LEU A 87 3.96 13.31 6.07
N ALA A 88 3.42 13.95 7.11
CA ALA A 88 4.04 15.13 7.71
C ALA A 88 5.37 14.80 8.42
N GLU A 89 5.48 13.65 9.10
CA GLU A 89 6.74 13.18 9.68
C GLU A 89 7.79 12.89 8.61
N TYR A 90 7.40 12.24 7.51
CA TYR A 90 8.27 12.04 6.35
C TYR A 90 8.81 13.37 5.79
N ALA A 91 7.94 14.37 5.66
CA ALA A 91 8.31 15.67 5.10
C ALA A 91 9.35 16.44 5.92
N LYS A 92 9.54 16.13 7.22
CA LYS A 92 10.54 16.78 8.06
C LYS A 92 11.97 16.41 7.68
N ASP A 93 12.19 15.15 7.31
CA ASP A 93 13.49 14.63 6.86
C ASP A 93 13.25 13.38 6.00
N PRO A 94 13.02 13.54 4.67
CA PRO A 94 12.71 12.43 3.79
C PRO A 94 13.77 11.32 3.76
N ALA A 95 15.04 11.65 4.00
CA ALA A 95 16.14 10.70 3.97
C ALA A 95 16.13 9.79 5.20
N SER A 96 15.83 10.34 6.38
CA SER A 96 15.78 9.58 7.64
C SER A 96 14.40 8.98 7.92
N ASN A 97 13.32 9.64 7.49
CA ASN A 97 11.93 9.32 7.86
C ASN A 97 11.15 8.60 6.75
N TRP A 98 11.84 7.96 5.80
CA TRP A 98 11.18 7.26 4.70
C TRP A 98 10.20 6.16 5.17
N LYS A 99 10.47 5.51 6.32
CA LYS A 99 9.56 4.51 6.92
C LYS A 99 8.17 5.07 7.28
N SER A 100 8.10 6.35 7.62
CA SER A 100 6.81 7.01 7.86
C SER A 100 5.98 7.05 6.57
N LYS A 101 6.60 7.31 5.42
CA LYS A 101 5.91 7.30 4.13
C LYS A 101 5.45 5.91 3.70
N ASP A 102 6.27 4.89 3.92
CA ASP A 102 5.88 3.47 3.72
C ASP A 102 4.63 3.15 4.58
N THR A 103 4.65 3.51 5.86
CA THR A 103 3.52 3.30 6.78
C THR A 103 2.26 4.03 6.32
N ALA A 104 2.39 5.30 5.91
CA ALA A 104 1.27 6.08 5.38
C ALA A 104 0.66 5.44 4.12
N THR A 105 1.52 4.97 3.20
CA THR A 105 1.10 4.32 1.95
C THR A 105 0.32 3.03 2.21
N TYR A 106 0.77 2.22 3.18
CA TYR A 106 0.05 1.03 3.62
C TYR A 106 -1.31 1.35 4.25
N LEU A 107 -1.36 2.33 5.15
CA LEU A 107 -2.60 2.76 5.81
C LEU A 107 -3.62 3.26 4.79
N PHE A 108 -3.21 4.14 3.87
CA PHE A 108 -4.07 4.64 2.81
C PHE A 108 -4.59 3.49 1.94
N SER A 109 -3.71 2.59 1.50
CA SER A 109 -4.09 1.44 0.66
C SER A 109 -5.08 0.50 1.36
N ALA A 110 -5.00 0.38 2.70
CA ALA A 110 -5.91 -0.43 3.50
C ALA A 110 -7.34 0.11 3.48
N ILE A 111 -7.53 1.43 3.61
CA ILE A 111 -8.86 2.06 3.63
C ILE A 111 -9.40 2.40 2.24
N ALA A 112 -8.53 2.57 1.24
CA ALA A 112 -8.93 2.82 -0.14
C ALA A 112 -9.56 1.57 -0.77
N ALA A 113 -9.05 0.39 -0.45
CA ALA A 113 -9.53 -0.88 -0.99
C ALA A 113 -10.83 -1.36 -0.31
N LYS A 114 -11.87 -1.62 -1.10
CA LYS A 114 -13.07 -2.33 -0.64
C LYS A 114 -13.02 -3.79 -1.07
N GLY A 115 -12.65 -4.65 -0.12
CA GLY A 115 -12.50 -6.09 -0.34
C GLY A 115 -11.07 -6.49 -0.67
N ALA A 116 -10.90 -7.77 -1.04
CA ALA A 116 -9.60 -8.35 -1.33
C ALA A 116 -9.20 -8.13 -2.79
N ALA A 117 -7.89 -7.98 -3.04
CA ALA A 117 -7.36 -7.92 -4.39
C ALA A 117 -7.47 -9.30 -5.06
N THR A 118 -7.90 -9.31 -6.31
CA THR A 118 -7.97 -10.52 -7.13
C THR A 118 -6.68 -10.70 -7.91
N ALA A 119 -6.33 -11.96 -8.21
CA ALA A 119 -5.14 -12.28 -9.01
C ALA A 119 -5.18 -11.64 -10.41
N SER A 120 -6.36 -11.57 -11.04
CA SER A 120 -6.53 -11.01 -12.37
C SER A 120 -6.66 -9.49 -12.37
N HIS A 121 -7.58 -8.91 -11.58
CA HIS A 121 -7.97 -7.49 -11.69
C HIS A 121 -7.44 -6.60 -10.55
N GLY A 122 -6.79 -7.17 -9.54
CA GLY A 122 -6.39 -6.42 -8.35
C GLY A 122 -7.62 -5.99 -7.56
N ILE A 123 -7.56 -4.79 -6.98
CA ILE A 123 -8.69 -4.14 -6.30
C ILE A 123 -9.69 -3.62 -7.33
N THR A 124 -10.92 -4.13 -7.30
CA THR A 124 -11.99 -3.75 -8.24
C THR A 124 -12.99 -2.76 -7.67
N THR A 125 -13.04 -2.59 -6.34
CA THR A 125 -13.94 -1.67 -5.67
C THR A 125 -13.15 -0.84 -4.67
N VAL A 126 -13.43 0.46 -4.62
CA VAL A 126 -12.69 1.43 -3.80
C VAL A 126 -13.63 2.29 -2.98
N SER A 127 -13.14 2.82 -1.86
CA SER A 127 -13.90 3.79 -1.07
C SER A 127 -14.06 5.09 -1.85
N LYS A 128 -15.21 5.75 -1.68
CA LYS A 128 -15.48 7.08 -2.24
C LYS A 128 -14.99 8.22 -1.34
N LEU A 129 -14.48 7.88 -0.15
CA LEU A 129 -14.03 8.83 0.86
C LEU A 129 -12.58 9.27 0.65
N VAL A 130 -11.84 8.58 -0.24
CA VAL A 130 -10.44 8.86 -0.56
C VAL A 130 -10.23 8.78 -2.06
N ASP A 131 -9.24 9.52 -2.57
CA ASP A 131 -8.92 9.56 -4.00
C ASP A 131 -7.56 8.90 -4.26
N ILE A 132 -7.60 7.78 -4.98
CA ILE A 132 -6.44 6.94 -5.29
C ILE A 132 -5.50 7.63 -6.27
N ALA A 133 -6.05 8.32 -7.27
CA ALA A 133 -5.26 9.01 -8.27
C ALA A 133 -4.55 10.23 -7.65
N ASP A 134 -5.27 11.00 -6.84
CA ASP A 134 -4.73 12.15 -6.12
C ASP A 134 -3.62 11.73 -5.15
N PHE A 135 -3.83 10.67 -4.36
CA PHE A 135 -2.80 10.15 -3.45
C PHE A 135 -1.53 9.71 -4.20
N PHE A 136 -1.70 8.95 -5.30
CA PHE A 136 -0.58 8.53 -6.12
C PHE A 136 0.19 9.74 -6.68
N GLN A 137 -0.51 10.70 -7.29
CA GLN A 137 0.12 11.88 -7.89
C GLN A 137 0.87 12.73 -6.87
N LYS A 138 0.28 12.96 -5.68
CA LYS A 138 0.87 13.80 -4.65
C LYS A 138 2.03 13.14 -3.92
N HIS A 139 1.94 11.83 -3.67
CA HIS A 139 2.84 11.18 -2.73
C HIS A 139 3.75 10.13 -3.36
N LEU A 140 3.32 9.40 -4.41
CA LEU A 140 4.05 8.23 -4.89
C LEU A 140 4.74 8.44 -6.25
N ALA A 141 4.17 9.27 -7.12
CA ALA A 141 4.69 9.48 -8.48
C ALA A 141 6.17 9.93 -8.50
N ALA A 142 6.55 10.82 -7.57
CA ALA A 142 7.92 11.33 -7.46
C ALA A 142 8.94 10.23 -7.10
N ASP A 143 8.52 9.20 -6.37
CA ASP A 143 9.41 8.08 -5.99
C ASP A 143 9.80 7.25 -7.21
N LEU A 144 8.92 7.15 -8.21
CA LEU A 144 9.17 6.46 -9.48
C LEU A 144 10.03 7.29 -10.46
N VAL A 145 10.14 8.60 -10.25
CA VAL A 145 10.97 9.45 -11.12
C VAL A 145 12.41 9.52 -10.60
N SER A 146 12.60 9.48 -9.28
CA SER A 146 13.89 9.65 -8.62
C SER A 146 14.93 8.56 -8.95
N ASP A 147 16.14 8.97 -9.34
CA ASP A 147 17.21 8.06 -9.80
C ASP A 147 18.14 7.54 -8.68
N GLY A 148 18.02 8.00 -7.43
CA GLY A 148 18.88 7.47 -6.36
C GLY A 148 18.74 8.04 -4.95
N ALA A 149 17.93 9.08 -4.74
CA ALA A 149 17.75 9.71 -3.43
C ALA A 149 16.63 9.09 -2.58
N VAL A 150 15.95 8.05 -3.07
CA VAL A 150 14.76 7.45 -2.45
C VAL A 150 15.04 6.01 -2.07
N SER A 151 14.62 5.60 -0.87
CA SER A 151 14.69 4.22 -0.40
C SER A 151 14.09 3.26 -1.45
N PRO A 152 14.76 2.15 -1.80
CA PRO A 152 14.22 1.14 -2.70
C PRO A 152 12.84 0.62 -2.28
N ILE A 153 12.56 0.56 -0.98
CA ILE A 153 11.26 0.13 -0.45
C ILE A 153 10.14 1.09 -0.87
N LEU A 154 10.38 2.41 -0.86
CA LEU A 154 9.36 3.37 -1.32
C LEU A 154 9.06 3.25 -2.82
N LYS A 155 10.06 2.86 -3.63
CA LYS A 155 9.82 2.54 -5.05
C LYS A 155 8.97 1.29 -5.19
N VAL A 156 9.26 0.25 -4.39
CA VAL A 156 8.46 -0.98 -4.32
C VAL A 156 7.04 -0.67 -3.89
N ASP A 157 6.83 0.20 -2.90
CA ASP A 157 5.50 0.62 -2.45
C ASP A 157 4.71 1.32 -3.57
N ALA A 158 5.34 2.24 -4.30
CA ALA A 158 4.72 2.93 -5.42
C ALA A 158 4.36 1.98 -6.58
N ILE A 159 5.25 1.03 -6.92
CA ILE A 159 4.99 -0.01 -7.92
C ILE A 159 3.85 -0.93 -7.46
N LYS A 160 3.89 -1.36 -6.20
CA LYS A 160 2.86 -2.22 -5.58
C LYS A 160 1.50 -1.51 -5.55
N TYR A 161 1.47 -0.21 -5.31
CA TYR A 161 0.25 0.58 -5.38
C TYR A 161 -0.40 0.51 -6.77
N LEU A 162 0.39 0.73 -7.82
CA LEU A 162 -0.06 0.60 -9.22
C LEU A 162 -0.51 -0.84 -9.52
N TYR A 163 0.24 -1.84 -9.07
CA TYR A 163 -0.15 -3.25 -9.17
C TYR A 163 -1.52 -3.49 -8.51
N LEU A 164 -1.74 -3.02 -7.27
CA LEU A 164 -2.96 -3.27 -6.51
C LEU A 164 -4.19 -2.61 -7.14
N PHE A 165 -4.08 -1.34 -7.52
CA PHE A 165 -5.21 -0.54 -8.02
C PHE A 165 -5.33 -0.53 -9.55
N ARG A 166 -4.67 -1.48 -10.25
CA ARG A 166 -4.55 -1.47 -11.71
C ARG A 166 -5.84 -1.39 -12.52
N SER A 167 -6.94 -1.95 -12.00
CA SER A 167 -8.26 -1.89 -12.67
C SER A 167 -9.04 -0.60 -12.39
N ILE A 168 -8.56 0.24 -11.46
CA ILE A 168 -9.14 1.53 -11.11
C ILE A 168 -8.50 2.66 -11.91
N ILE A 169 -7.22 2.51 -12.26
CA ILE A 169 -6.44 3.48 -13.03
C ILE A 169 -6.97 3.53 -14.47
N THR A 170 -7.24 4.74 -14.98
CA THR A 170 -7.81 4.91 -16.32
C THR A 170 -6.75 4.70 -17.41
N PRO A 171 -7.15 4.37 -18.65
CA PRO A 171 -6.20 4.25 -19.76
C PRO A 171 -5.34 5.50 -19.98
N GLN A 172 -5.90 6.70 -19.77
CA GLN A 172 -5.16 7.96 -19.88
C GLN A 172 -4.09 8.09 -18.79
N GLN A 173 -4.43 7.75 -17.55
CA GLN A 173 -3.47 7.73 -16.45
C GLN A 173 -2.38 6.67 -16.69
N TRP A 174 -2.74 5.51 -17.23
CA TRP A 174 -1.77 4.48 -17.62
C TRP A 174 -0.78 4.97 -18.68
N GLN A 175 -1.21 5.77 -19.66
CA GLN A 175 -0.28 6.36 -20.63
C GLN A 175 0.80 7.22 -19.96
N GLU A 176 0.49 7.88 -18.84
CA GLU A 176 1.43 8.71 -18.10
C GLU A 176 2.36 7.88 -17.20
N VAL A 177 1.83 6.87 -16.50
CA VAL A 177 2.59 6.15 -15.45
C VAL A 177 3.25 4.87 -15.93
N PHE A 178 2.76 4.25 -17.01
CA PHE A 178 3.31 2.99 -17.52
C PHE A 178 4.78 3.09 -17.95
N PRO A 179 5.24 4.18 -18.62
CA PRO A 179 6.67 4.36 -18.91
C PRO A 179 7.54 4.40 -17.65
N LEU A 180 7.03 4.96 -16.55
CA LEU A 180 7.73 4.99 -15.26
C LEU A 180 7.88 3.57 -14.70
N LEU A 181 6.85 2.74 -14.82
CA LEU A 181 6.91 1.33 -14.43
C LEU A 181 7.98 0.57 -15.24
N VAL A 182 7.96 0.74 -16.57
CA VAL A 182 8.91 0.09 -17.49
C VAL A 182 10.35 0.50 -17.22
N LYS A 183 10.60 1.78 -16.87
CA LYS A 183 11.94 2.26 -16.48
C LYS A 183 12.54 1.42 -15.35
N HIS A 184 11.74 0.98 -14.38
CA HIS A 184 12.23 0.22 -13.22
C HIS A 184 12.61 -1.22 -13.53
N LEU A 185 12.26 -1.76 -14.71
CA LEU A 185 12.80 -3.04 -15.18
C LEU A 185 14.34 -3.01 -15.32
N GLY A 186 14.92 -1.83 -15.52
CA GLY A 186 16.36 -1.61 -15.57
C GLY A 186 17.00 -1.19 -14.24
N SER A 187 16.32 -1.37 -13.10
CA SER A 187 16.90 -1.06 -11.78
C SER A 187 17.99 -2.07 -11.41
N ASP A 188 19.01 -1.62 -10.68
CA ASP A 188 20.02 -2.51 -10.09
C ASP A 188 19.53 -3.23 -8.81
N ASN A 189 18.40 -2.81 -8.24
CA ASN A 189 17.85 -3.43 -7.04
C ASN A 189 16.93 -4.62 -7.39
N TYR A 190 17.25 -5.79 -6.84
CA TYR A 190 16.54 -7.06 -7.10
C TYR A 190 15.03 -6.95 -6.92
N VAL A 191 14.61 -6.38 -5.81
CA VAL A 191 13.20 -6.30 -5.44
C VAL A 191 12.47 -5.32 -6.36
N VAL A 192 13.07 -4.16 -6.63
CA VAL A 192 12.48 -3.12 -7.49
C VAL A 192 12.21 -3.64 -8.90
N TYR A 193 13.20 -4.22 -9.59
CA TYR A 193 12.97 -4.69 -10.97
C TYR A 193 12.00 -5.87 -11.02
N THR A 194 11.99 -6.73 -9.99
CA THR A 194 11.06 -7.88 -9.94
C THR A 194 9.62 -7.42 -9.74
N TYR A 195 9.39 -6.48 -8.82
CA TYR A 195 8.08 -5.87 -8.64
C TYR A 195 7.62 -5.15 -9.91
N ALA A 196 8.52 -4.42 -10.59
CA ALA A 196 8.21 -3.76 -11.85
C ALA A 196 7.80 -4.78 -12.92
N ALA A 197 8.53 -5.89 -13.05
CA ALA A 197 8.21 -6.95 -14.00
C ALA A 197 6.85 -7.59 -13.74
N ILE A 198 6.55 -7.91 -12.48
CA ILE A 198 5.25 -8.48 -12.08
C ILE A 198 4.12 -7.47 -12.34
N ALA A 199 4.32 -6.19 -12.00
CA ALA A 199 3.33 -5.15 -12.25
C ALA A 199 3.07 -4.95 -13.75
N VAL A 200 4.13 -4.90 -14.58
CA VAL A 200 4.01 -4.80 -16.04
C VAL A 200 3.21 -5.97 -16.59
N GLU A 201 3.55 -7.21 -16.20
CA GLU A 201 2.84 -8.41 -16.64
C GLU A 201 1.35 -8.33 -16.32
N ARG A 202 0.98 -8.01 -15.08
CA ARG A 202 -0.43 -7.91 -14.67
C ARG A 202 -1.19 -6.79 -15.37
N VAL A 203 -0.54 -5.66 -15.61
CA VAL A 203 -1.17 -4.52 -16.32
C VAL A 203 -1.42 -4.88 -17.78
N LEU A 204 -0.45 -5.49 -18.46
CA LEU A 204 -0.61 -5.91 -19.86
C LEU A 204 -1.66 -7.01 -20.01
N ALA A 205 -1.62 -8.03 -19.14
CA ALA A 205 -2.61 -9.12 -19.16
C ALA A 205 -4.05 -8.61 -18.93
N PHE A 206 -4.21 -7.57 -18.09
CA PHE A 206 -5.50 -6.92 -17.87
C PHE A 206 -6.01 -6.20 -19.12
N HIS A 207 -5.16 -5.48 -19.84
CA HIS A 207 -5.55 -4.74 -21.05
C HIS A 207 -5.72 -5.63 -22.29
N ASP A 208 -5.02 -6.77 -22.37
CA ASP A 208 -5.22 -7.75 -23.45
C ASP A 208 -6.56 -8.50 -23.34
N SER A 209 -7.15 -8.54 -22.13
CA SER A 209 -8.38 -9.27 -21.84
C SER A 209 -9.65 -8.40 -21.85
N ALA A 210 -9.50 -7.07 -22.04
CA ALA A 210 -10.57 -6.06 -21.99
C ALA A 210 -10.94 -5.56 -23.39
#